data_AF-A0A536QRR1-F1
#
_entry.id   AF-A0A536QRR1-F1
#
_cell.length_a   1.000
_cell.length_b   1.000
_cell.length_c   1.000
_cell.angle_alpha   90.00
_cell.angle_beta   90.00
_cell.angle_gamma   90.00
#
_symmetry.space_group_name_H-M   'P 1'
#
loop_
_entity.id
_entity.type
_entity.pdbx_description
1 polymer ?
#
loop_
_entity_poly.entity_id
_entity_poly.type
_entity_poly.pdbx_seq_one_letter_code
_entity_poly.pdbx_strand_id
1 'polypeptide(L)'
;MTNDKTRKLMRSRRIIGAFAGAVILGGLTACGGAATPAPVGRADSALPSAITPQTANPAPSPTPSPSPVRTPTPAPTVNALAIGDSCLVGRWTLMSLLMTDTASVPGVTLTFTGQLGTVMTLGVEGTEVYDLTNSTRLVGVGNGHTISWQGQGVQRFQFRGEAGQWWESGPGQLATATNVVLDGVAQPDFSSVGPPTAGSYLCSASELRMTAVDPVQVTQVFRK
;
A
#
# COMPACT_ATOMS: atom_id res chain seq x y z
N MET A 1 59.04 -5.05 -31.74
CA MET A 1 57.74 -5.73 -31.95
C MET A 1 57.12 -5.91 -30.58
N THR A 2 55.93 -5.33 -30.31
CA THR A 2 55.46 -5.16 -28.93
C THR A 2 53.96 -5.47 -28.80
N ASN A 3 53.68 -6.67 -28.27
CA ASN A 3 52.39 -7.25 -27.87
C ASN A 3 51.08 -6.48 -28.16
N ASP A 4 50.37 -6.86 -29.23
CA ASP A 4 48.94 -6.55 -29.45
C ASP A 4 48.05 -7.48 -28.61
N LYS A 5 48.14 -7.40 -27.26
CA LYS A 5 47.47 -8.35 -26.35
C LYS A 5 46.69 -7.74 -25.18
N THR A 6 46.57 -6.41 -25.13
CA THR A 6 45.76 -5.67 -24.13
C THR A 6 44.35 -5.30 -24.62
N ARG A 7 44.02 -5.53 -25.90
CA ARG A 7 42.79 -5.06 -26.56
C ARG A 7 41.54 -5.94 -26.34
N LYS A 8 41.41 -6.61 -25.18
CA LYS A 8 40.28 -7.53 -24.93
C LYS A 8 39.85 -7.72 -23.45
N LEU A 9 40.05 -6.73 -22.55
CA LEU A 9 39.63 -6.88 -21.15
C LEU A 9 39.03 -5.64 -20.44
N MET A 10 38.35 -4.74 -21.17
CA MET A 10 37.26 -3.95 -20.57
C MET A 10 36.01 -4.82 -20.57
N ARG A 11 35.93 -5.81 -19.65
CA ARG A 11 35.17 -5.68 -18.40
C ARG A 11 33.86 -4.93 -18.61
N SER A 12 32.82 -5.72 -18.91
CA SER A 12 31.41 -5.33 -18.79
C SER A 12 31.15 -4.75 -17.39
N ARG A 13 31.22 -3.43 -17.26
CA ARG A 13 30.70 -2.71 -16.11
C ARG A 13 29.20 -2.59 -16.29
N ARG A 14 28.46 -3.60 -15.83
CA ARG A 14 27.02 -3.44 -15.57
C ARG A 14 26.88 -2.38 -14.48
N ILE A 15 26.51 -1.16 -14.87
CA ILE A 15 26.12 -0.13 -13.92
C ILE A 15 24.73 -0.53 -13.41
N ILE A 16 24.72 -1.22 -12.27
CA ILE A 16 23.52 -1.53 -11.51
C ILE A 16 23.32 -0.36 -10.55
N GLY A 17 22.32 0.48 -10.81
CA GLY A 17 22.11 1.70 -10.03
C GLY A 17 21.25 2.71 -10.75
N ALA A 18 19.93 2.56 -10.63
CA ALA A 18 18.95 3.62 -10.85
C ALA A 18 17.61 3.12 -10.26
N PHE A 19 17.34 3.43 -9.00
CA PHE A 19 16.25 2.80 -8.25
C PHE A 19 15.11 3.77 -7.94
N ALA A 20 13.98 3.56 -8.60
CA ALA A 20 12.71 4.24 -8.35
C ALA A 20 11.48 3.34 -8.64
N GLY A 21 11.66 2.03 -8.46
CA GLY A 21 10.78 1.26 -7.60
C GLY A 21 11.59 0.83 -6.38
N ALA A 22 10.93 0.46 -5.28
CA ALA A 22 11.60 -0.07 -4.08
C ALA A 22 12.44 -1.34 -4.39
N VAL A 23 13.63 -1.52 -3.78
CA VAL A 23 14.59 -2.62 -4.06
C VAL A 23 15.52 -2.85 -2.84
N ILE A 24 15.68 -4.04 -2.21
CA ILE A 24 14.78 -5.21 -2.10
C ILE A 24 14.53 -5.51 -0.59
N LEU A 25 15.09 -6.49 0.17
CA LEU A 25 15.84 -7.73 -0.09
C LEU A 25 15.64 -8.77 1.05
N GLY A 26 15.09 -9.95 0.72
CA GLY A 26 14.90 -11.07 1.66
C GLY A 26 13.58 -11.00 2.44
N GLY A 27 13.01 -12.10 2.93
CA GLY A 27 13.39 -13.51 2.78
C GLY A 27 12.33 -14.46 3.35
N LEU A 28 12.35 -15.73 2.91
CA LEU A 28 11.64 -16.92 3.44
C LEU A 28 10.57 -16.72 4.54
N THR A 29 9.30 -17.03 4.26
CA THR A 29 8.52 -18.00 5.07
C THR A 29 7.20 -18.46 4.45
N ALA A 30 6.83 -19.70 4.77
CA ALA A 30 5.50 -20.29 4.93
C ALA A 30 4.33 -19.93 3.97
N CYS A 31 3.86 -20.94 3.24
CA CYS A 31 2.46 -21.38 3.40
C CYS A 31 2.46 -22.60 4.35
N GLY A 32 1.51 -22.80 5.26
CA GLY A 32 0.24 -22.09 5.47
C GLY A 32 -0.93 -22.93 4.98
N GLY A 33 -1.80 -23.36 5.90
CA GLY A 33 -2.86 -24.35 5.65
C GLY A 33 -3.33 -24.95 6.99
N ALA A 34 -4.00 -24.18 7.86
CA ALA A 34 -5.38 -23.68 7.76
C ALA A 34 -6.42 -24.74 8.19
N ALA A 35 -7.39 -24.32 9.02
CA ALA A 35 -8.34 -25.22 9.69
C ALA A 35 -9.80 -24.75 9.51
N THR A 36 -10.70 -25.71 9.26
CA THR A 36 -12.16 -25.56 9.18
C THR A 36 -12.79 -26.97 9.07
N PRO A 37 -14.09 -27.16 9.33
CA PRO A 37 -14.89 -26.71 10.47
C PRO A 37 -15.57 -27.91 11.21
N ALA A 38 -16.37 -27.64 12.25
CA ALA A 38 -17.08 -28.67 13.04
C ALA A 38 -18.49 -29.04 12.50
N PRO A 39 -19.04 -30.23 12.85
CA PRO A 39 -20.47 -30.53 12.68
C PRO A 39 -21.21 -31.00 13.96
N VAL A 40 -22.23 -30.23 14.34
CA VAL A 40 -23.62 -30.62 14.70
C VAL A 40 -23.92 -31.97 15.44
N GLY A 41 -24.28 -31.86 16.72
CA GLY A 41 -25.66 -32.13 17.20
C GLY A 41 -26.08 -33.50 17.79
N ARG A 42 -27.32 -33.51 18.34
CA ARG A 42 -28.08 -34.62 18.99
C ARG A 42 -27.55 -35.04 20.39
N ALA A 43 -28.23 -34.94 21.55
CA ALA A 43 -29.64 -34.99 22.01
C ALA A 43 -30.11 -36.40 22.44
N ASP A 44 -30.65 -36.51 23.67
CA ASP A 44 -31.31 -37.73 24.18
C ASP A 44 -32.31 -37.45 25.33
N SER A 45 -33.13 -38.45 25.74
CA SER A 45 -34.33 -38.28 26.61
C SER A 45 -34.42 -39.23 27.81
N ALA A 46 -35.12 -38.84 28.89
CA ALA A 46 -35.72 -39.75 29.89
C ALA A 46 -36.87 -39.11 30.72
N LEU A 47 -37.80 -39.93 31.22
CA LEU A 47 -38.93 -39.61 32.14
C LEU A 47 -38.71 -40.33 33.51
N PRO A 48 -39.69 -40.51 34.45
CA PRO A 48 -40.98 -39.84 34.72
C PRO A 48 -41.20 -39.46 36.22
N SER A 49 -42.33 -38.82 36.55
CA SER A 49 -43.38 -39.33 37.49
C SER A 49 -44.02 -38.29 38.41
N ALA A 50 -45.36 -38.35 38.53
CA ALA A 50 -46.20 -38.22 39.75
C ALA A 50 -47.60 -37.66 39.41
N ILE A 51 -48.65 -38.10 40.12
CA ILE A 51 -50.04 -37.71 39.89
C ILE A 51 -50.71 -37.36 41.22
N THR A 52 -51.28 -36.16 41.36
CA THR A 52 -52.18 -35.81 42.48
C THR A 52 -53.22 -34.77 42.03
N PRO A 53 -54.54 -34.99 42.22
CA PRO A 53 -55.57 -34.01 41.86
C PRO A 53 -55.94 -33.11 43.05
N GLN A 54 -56.00 -31.78 42.86
CA GLN A 54 -56.60 -30.86 43.84
C GLN A 54 -57.41 -29.73 43.20
N THR A 55 -58.70 -29.71 43.57
CA THR A 55 -59.53 -28.57 43.99
C THR A 55 -59.39 -27.23 43.25
N ALA A 56 -60.47 -26.82 42.57
CA ALA A 56 -60.64 -25.46 42.06
C ALA A 56 -61.08 -24.47 43.16
N ASN A 57 -60.47 -23.28 43.20
CA ASN A 57 -61.01 -22.07 43.84
C ASN A 57 -60.43 -20.80 43.14
N PRO A 58 -60.76 -19.55 43.52
CA PRO A 58 -61.33 -18.57 42.60
C PRO A 58 -60.28 -17.67 41.92
N ALA A 59 -60.68 -17.07 40.79
CA ALA A 59 -59.83 -16.25 39.94
C ALA A 59 -59.45 -14.88 40.57
N PRO A 60 -58.16 -14.50 40.61
CA PRO A 60 -57.71 -13.14 40.93
C PRO A 60 -57.90 -12.15 39.77
N SER A 61 -57.86 -10.86 40.11
CA SER A 61 -57.98 -9.70 39.18
C SER A 61 -56.94 -9.71 38.05
N PRO A 62 -57.25 -9.22 36.83
CA PRO A 62 -56.28 -9.12 35.74
C PRO A 62 -55.10 -8.20 36.06
N THR A 63 -53.89 -8.75 35.98
CA THR A 63 -52.63 -8.02 36.07
C THR A 63 -52.46 -7.06 34.86
N PRO A 64 -51.96 -5.83 35.03
CA PRO A 64 -51.66 -4.96 33.89
C PRO A 64 -50.64 -5.60 32.95
N SER A 65 -50.95 -5.61 31.64
CA SER A 65 -50.08 -6.17 30.61
C SER A 65 -48.74 -5.42 30.57
N PRO A 66 -47.59 -6.13 30.49
CA PRO A 66 -46.30 -5.46 30.32
C PRO A 66 -46.26 -4.70 28.99
N SER A 67 -45.93 -3.41 29.06
CA SER A 67 -45.74 -2.58 27.87
C SER A 67 -44.63 -3.19 27.00
N PRO A 68 -44.81 -3.31 25.67
CA PRO A 68 -43.83 -3.97 24.81
C PRO A 68 -42.49 -3.25 24.89
N VAL A 69 -41.49 -3.94 25.43
CA VAL A 69 -40.11 -3.46 25.46
C VAL A 69 -39.69 -3.21 24.02
N ARG A 70 -39.40 -1.95 23.69
CA ARG A 70 -38.90 -1.59 22.36
C ARG A 70 -37.51 -2.21 22.20
N THR A 71 -37.43 -3.34 21.49
CA THR A 71 -36.15 -3.90 21.05
C THR A 71 -35.36 -2.79 20.37
N PRO A 72 -34.14 -2.45 20.82
CA PRO A 72 -33.36 -1.41 20.18
C PRO A 72 -33.08 -1.86 18.74
N THR A 73 -33.52 -1.07 17.77
CA THR A 73 -33.15 -1.27 16.37
C THR A 73 -31.63 -1.31 16.29
N PRO A 74 -31.01 -2.32 15.65
CA PRO A 74 -29.57 -2.33 15.46
C PRO A 74 -29.13 -1.03 14.80
N ALA A 75 -28.19 -0.32 15.43
CA ALA A 75 -27.56 0.83 14.78
C ALA A 75 -26.94 0.35 13.45
N PRO A 76 -27.05 1.12 12.36
CA PRO A 76 -26.49 0.71 11.08
C PRO A 76 -24.98 0.48 11.24
N THR A 77 -24.52 -0.74 11.00
CA THR A 77 -23.10 -1.06 10.99
C THR A 77 -22.43 -0.20 9.92
N VAL A 78 -21.67 0.81 10.36
CA VAL A 78 -20.81 1.57 9.46
C VAL A 78 -19.70 0.61 9.03
N ASN A 79 -19.84 0.04 7.84
CA ASN A 79 -18.76 -0.73 7.23
C ASN A 79 -17.54 0.19 7.12
N ALA A 80 -16.49 -0.13 7.86
CA ALA A 80 -15.23 0.60 7.79
C ALA A 80 -14.72 0.57 6.35
N LEU A 81 -14.25 1.72 5.85
CA LEU A 81 -13.63 1.78 4.53
C LEU A 81 -12.37 0.91 4.55
N ALA A 82 -12.16 0.08 3.53
CA ALA A 82 -11.00 -0.81 3.50
C ALA A 82 -9.66 -0.03 3.39
N ILE A 83 -9.73 1.19 2.82
CA ILE A 83 -8.64 2.17 2.82
C ILE A 83 -8.34 2.78 4.20
N GLY A 84 -9.25 2.74 5.17
CA GLY A 84 -9.12 3.46 6.45
C GLY A 84 -9.66 4.90 6.36
N ASP A 85 -8.79 5.90 6.55
CA ASP A 85 -9.18 7.31 6.71
C ASP A 85 -9.80 7.89 5.44
N SER A 86 -11.05 8.38 5.54
CA SER A 86 -11.87 8.77 4.39
C SER A 86 -11.33 9.95 3.56
N CYS A 87 -10.45 10.78 4.13
CA CYS A 87 -9.82 11.89 3.40
C CYS A 87 -8.89 11.40 2.28
N LEU A 88 -8.34 10.18 2.39
CA LEU A 88 -7.44 9.57 1.41
C LEU A 88 -8.13 9.29 0.08
N VAL A 89 -9.44 9.01 0.10
CA VAL A 89 -10.22 8.62 -1.09
C VAL A 89 -10.19 9.72 -2.15
N GLY A 90 -9.89 9.36 -3.40
CA GLY A 90 -9.97 10.26 -4.55
C GLY A 90 -8.74 10.21 -5.48
N ARG A 91 -8.66 11.20 -6.37
CA ARG A 91 -7.58 11.37 -7.35
C ARG A 91 -6.64 12.49 -6.89
N TRP A 92 -5.35 12.22 -6.93
CA TRP A 92 -4.29 13.01 -6.29
C TRP A 92 -3.15 13.28 -7.28
N THR A 93 -2.93 14.55 -7.63
CA THR A 93 -1.85 14.96 -8.54
C THR A 93 -0.61 15.36 -7.76
N LEU A 94 0.55 14.78 -8.09
CA LEU A 94 1.82 15.02 -7.40
C LEU A 94 2.36 16.43 -7.71
N MET A 95 2.50 17.26 -6.67
CA MET A 95 2.91 18.66 -6.76
C MET A 95 4.36 18.91 -6.28
N SER A 96 4.89 18.05 -5.42
CA SER A 96 6.32 18.02 -5.08
C SER A 96 6.77 16.63 -4.66
N LEU A 97 7.96 16.22 -5.10
CA LEU A 97 8.67 15.04 -4.63
C LEU A 97 10.08 15.46 -4.19
N LEU A 98 10.51 14.99 -3.02
CA LEU A 98 11.87 15.05 -2.52
C LEU A 98 12.30 13.66 -2.08
N MET A 99 13.36 13.12 -2.67
CA MET A 99 13.87 11.77 -2.40
C MET A 99 15.40 11.78 -2.27
N THR A 100 15.97 10.91 -1.43
CA THR A 100 17.43 10.77 -1.30
C THR A 100 17.88 9.34 -1.58
N ASP A 101 18.75 9.17 -2.57
CA ASP A 101 19.30 7.87 -3.00
C ASP A 101 20.83 7.86 -2.93
N THR A 102 21.41 6.69 -2.67
CA THR A 102 22.86 6.44 -2.59
C THR A 102 23.33 5.27 -3.48
N ALA A 103 22.40 4.64 -4.21
CA ALA A 103 22.63 3.44 -5.00
C ALA A 103 22.76 3.71 -6.51
N SER A 104 22.27 4.84 -7.03
CA SER A 104 22.45 5.17 -8.46
C SER A 104 23.88 5.58 -8.83
N VAL A 105 24.57 6.28 -7.92
CA VAL A 105 25.99 6.66 -8.09
C VAL A 105 26.76 6.22 -6.84
N PRO A 106 27.60 5.17 -6.92
CA PRO A 106 28.26 4.59 -5.75
C PRO A 106 29.11 5.59 -4.96
N GLY A 107 28.75 5.78 -3.68
CA GLY A 107 29.45 6.71 -2.77
C GLY A 107 28.98 8.15 -2.86
N VAL A 108 27.91 8.45 -3.60
CA VAL A 108 27.31 9.78 -3.72
C VAL A 108 25.85 9.74 -3.29
N THR A 109 25.48 10.58 -2.33
CA THR A 109 24.06 10.86 -2.04
C THR A 109 23.52 11.83 -3.08
N LEU A 110 22.51 11.40 -3.82
CA LEU A 110 21.77 12.20 -4.78
C LEU A 110 20.45 12.66 -4.16
N THR A 111 20.15 13.95 -4.29
CA THR A 111 18.83 14.51 -3.97
C THR A 111 18.01 14.57 -5.25
N PHE A 112 16.88 13.87 -5.26
CA PHE A 112 15.97 13.71 -6.39
C PHE A 112 14.70 14.56 -6.24
N THR A 113 14.27 15.15 -7.36
CA THR A 113 13.02 15.91 -7.53
C THR A 113 12.43 15.65 -8.91
N GLY A 114 11.15 15.99 -9.13
CA GLY A 114 10.45 15.77 -10.42
C GLY A 114 9.23 14.86 -10.27
N GLN A 115 8.87 14.13 -11.32
CA GLN A 115 7.63 13.33 -11.39
C GLN A 115 6.34 14.15 -11.13
N LEU A 116 6.38 15.47 -11.29
CA LEU A 116 5.23 16.33 -11.05
C LEU A 116 4.14 16.04 -12.11
N GLY A 117 2.87 16.04 -11.71
CA GLY A 117 1.78 15.60 -12.60
C GLY A 117 1.60 14.08 -12.68
N THR A 118 2.40 13.27 -11.97
CA THR A 118 2.04 11.88 -11.63
C THR A 118 0.69 11.88 -10.92
N VAL A 119 -0.18 10.91 -11.22
CA VAL A 119 -1.49 10.83 -10.58
C VAL A 119 -1.69 9.52 -9.83
N MET A 120 -1.83 9.63 -8.51
CA MET A 120 -2.26 8.56 -7.63
C MET A 120 -3.80 8.60 -7.53
N THR A 121 -4.45 7.44 -7.55
CA THR A 121 -5.90 7.32 -7.35
C THR A 121 -6.17 6.26 -6.29
N LEU A 122 -6.86 6.65 -5.21
CA LEU A 122 -7.10 5.83 -4.03
C LEU A 122 -8.61 5.56 -3.86
N GLY A 123 -9.00 4.29 -3.89
CA GLY A 123 -10.40 3.84 -3.81
C GLY A 123 -10.90 3.60 -2.38
N VAL A 124 -12.23 3.62 -2.19
CA VAL A 124 -12.88 3.29 -0.90
C VAL A 124 -12.63 1.83 -0.48
N GLU A 125 -12.43 0.99 -1.48
CA GLU A 125 -12.13 -0.44 -1.40
C GLU A 125 -10.67 -0.76 -1.06
N GLY A 126 -9.82 0.27 -0.84
CA GLY A 126 -8.40 0.07 -0.57
C GLY A 126 -7.58 -0.28 -1.81
N THR A 127 -7.98 0.19 -3.00
CA THR A 127 -7.19 0.12 -4.23
C THR A 127 -6.30 1.34 -4.37
N GLU A 128 -5.10 1.14 -4.92
CA GLU A 128 -4.26 2.21 -5.44
C GLU A 128 -3.96 2.01 -6.93
N VAL A 129 -3.97 3.11 -7.67
CA VAL A 129 -3.44 3.22 -9.04
C VAL A 129 -2.51 4.42 -9.11
N TYR A 130 -1.22 4.19 -9.37
CA TYR A 130 -0.17 5.21 -9.43
C TYR A 130 0.34 5.35 -10.87
N ASP A 131 -0.03 6.44 -11.54
CA ASP A 131 0.14 6.67 -12.99
C ASP A 131 1.23 7.72 -13.30
N LEU A 132 2.35 7.25 -13.87
CA LEU A 132 3.51 8.07 -14.24
C LEU A 132 3.42 8.67 -15.65
N THR A 133 2.42 8.31 -16.46
CA THR A 133 2.41 8.51 -17.92
C THR A 133 2.64 9.95 -18.36
N ASN A 134 2.06 10.92 -17.62
CA ASN A 134 2.15 12.36 -17.90
C ASN A 134 3.06 13.12 -16.90
N SER A 135 3.89 12.40 -16.14
CA SER A 135 4.76 12.97 -15.12
C SER A 135 5.95 13.73 -15.71
N THR A 136 6.46 14.75 -15.02
CA THR A 136 7.74 15.39 -15.40
C THR A 136 8.92 14.46 -15.15
N ARG A 137 10.01 14.66 -15.90
CA ARG A 137 11.27 13.91 -15.72
C ARG A 137 11.74 13.97 -14.25
N LEU A 138 12.17 12.85 -13.69
CA LEU A 138 12.87 12.86 -12.40
C LEU A 138 14.33 13.27 -12.61
N VAL A 139 14.87 14.11 -11.73
CA VAL A 139 16.24 14.63 -11.77
C VAL A 139 16.87 14.50 -10.38
N GLY A 140 17.99 13.78 -10.30
CA GLY A 140 18.83 13.61 -9.12
C GLY A 140 20.15 14.36 -9.26
N VAL A 141 20.56 15.08 -8.21
CA VAL A 141 21.80 15.87 -8.18
C VAL A 141 22.55 15.64 -6.87
N GLY A 142 23.88 15.46 -6.94
CA GLY A 142 24.71 15.29 -5.75
C GLY A 142 26.20 15.20 -6.07
N ASN A 143 27.05 15.84 -5.26
CA ASN A 143 28.51 15.84 -5.40
C ASN A 143 29.05 16.12 -6.84
N GLY A 144 28.40 17.03 -7.57
CA GLY A 144 28.74 17.36 -8.97
C GLY A 144 28.16 16.40 -10.03
N HIS A 145 27.62 15.24 -9.62
CA HIS A 145 26.92 14.32 -10.50
C HIS A 145 25.47 14.73 -10.74
N THR A 146 24.94 14.36 -11.90
CA THR A 146 23.55 14.58 -12.31
C THR A 146 23.00 13.33 -13.00
N ILE A 147 21.81 12.89 -12.61
CA ILE A 147 21.08 11.81 -13.29
C ILE A 147 19.65 12.26 -13.57
N SER A 148 19.10 11.89 -14.72
CA SER A 148 17.70 12.17 -15.03
C SER A 148 17.08 11.10 -15.92
N TRP A 149 15.78 10.84 -15.74
CA TRP A 149 15.04 9.85 -16.53
C TRP A 149 13.53 10.11 -16.45
N GLN A 150 12.81 9.69 -17.49
CA GLN A 150 11.36 9.84 -17.59
C GLN A 150 10.67 8.56 -17.14
N GLY A 151 9.89 8.64 -16.06
CA GLY A 151 9.07 7.54 -15.57
C GLY A 151 7.93 7.22 -16.53
N GLN A 152 7.63 5.94 -16.69
CA GLN A 152 6.57 5.41 -17.55
C GLN A 152 5.91 4.18 -16.93
N GLY A 153 4.60 4.06 -17.14
CA GLY A 153 3.78 2.95 -16.66
C GLY A 153 2.76 3.34 -15.59
N VAL A 154 1.95 2.35 -15.19
CA VAL A 154 0.90 2.48 -14.16
C VAL A 154 1.03 1.33 -13.17
N GLN A 155 1.45 1.64 -11.95
CA GLN A 155 1.58 0.69 -10.85
C GLN A 155 0.23 0.55 -10.11
N ARG A 156 -0.04 -0.63 -9.54
CA ARG A 156 -1.28 -0.91 -8.79
C ARG A 156 -0.99 -1.71 -7.52
N PHE A 157 -1.51 -1.23 -6.40
CA PHE A 157 -1.39 -1.89 -5.10
C PHE A 157 -2.76 -2.00 -4.43
N GLN A 158 -2.81 -2.71 -3.31
CA GLN A 158 -3.82 -2.49 -2.28
C GLN A 158 -3.24 -1.53 -1.25
N PHE A 159 -4.01 -0.56 -0.78
CA PHE A 159 -3.54 0.53 0.08
C PHE A 159 -4.48 0.69 1.27
N ARG A 160 -3.91 0.76 2.48
CA ARG A 160 -4.61 1.16 3.70
C ARG A 160 -3.82 2.25 4.41
N GLY A 161 -4.49 3.33 4.79
CA GLY A 161 -3.95 4.40 5.61
C GLY A 161 -4.86 4.68 6.80
N GLU A 162 -4.33 4.59 8.01
CA GLU A 162 -5.09 4.74 9.26
C GLU A 162 -4.23 5.42 10.32
N ALA A 163 -4.80 6.36 11.08
CA ALA A 163 -4.09 7.10 12.14
C ALA A 163 -2.77 7.77 11.66
N GLY A 164 -2.73 8.23 10.40
CA GLY A 164 -1.55 8.85 9.80
C GLY A 164 -0.40 7.90 9.45
N GLN A 165 -0.59 6.58 9.48
CA GLN A 165 0.34 5.57 8.96
C GLN A 165 -0.30 4.81 7.79
N TRP A 166 0.47 4.44 6.78
CA TRP A 166 -0.03 3.74 5.59
C TRP A 166 0.86 2.57 5.17
N TRP A 167 0.23 1.60 4.51
CA TRP A 167 0.85 0.37 4.03
C TRP A 167 0.23 -0.01 2.68
N GLU A 168 1.07 -0.29 1.70
CA GLU A 168 0.69 -0.99 0.49
C GLU A 168 0.73 -2.52 0.71
N SER A 169 0.05 -3.28 -0.15
CA SER A 169 0.23 -4.73 -0.29
C SER A 169 -0.14 -5.22 -1.70
N GLY A 170 0.24 -6.46 -2.02
CA GLY A 170 0.04 -7.08 -3.33
C GLY A 170 1.35 -7.47 -4.02
N PRO A 171 1.30 -7.89 -5.31
CA PRO A 171 2.49 -8.20 -6.08
C PRO A 171 3.26 -6.92 -6.46
N GLY A 172 4.58 -7.00 -6.49
CA GLY A 172 5.42 -5.89 -6.95
C GLY A 172 5.12 -5.47 -8.40
N GLN A 173 5.21 -4.18 -8.66
CA GLN A 173 4.77 -3.53 -9.89
C GLN A 173 5.95 -3.07 -10.74
N LEU A 174 5.90 -3.33 -12.05
CA LEU A 174 6.94 -2.92 -12.99
C LEU A 174 6.84 -1.41 -13.26
N ALA A 175 7.91 -0.68 -12.96
CA ALA A 175 8.13 0.69 -13.42
C ALA A 175 9.23 0.70 -14.49
N THR A 176 9.09 1.54 -15.51
CA THR A 176 10.08 1.73 -16.57
C THR A 176 10.62 3.15 -16.55
N ALA A 177 11.94 3.27 -16.64
CA ALA A 177 12.64 4.54 -16.77
C ALA A 177 13.19 4.65 -18.20
N THR A 178 12.80 5.72 -18.88
CA THR A 178 13.15 5.99 -20.27
C THR A 178 13.96 7.27 -20.41
N ASN A 179 14.66 7.44 -21.53
CA ASN A 179 15.44 8.66 -21.84
C ASN A 179 16.47 8.96 -20.73
N VAL A 180 17.13 7.92 -20.23
CA VAL A 180 18.04 7.98 -19.08
C VAL A 180 19.32 8.74 -19.46
N VAL A 181 19.73 9.71 -18.64
CA VAL A 181 20.95 10.50 -18.81
C VAL A 181 21.70 10.56 -17.48
N LEU A 182 22.98 10.24 -17.49
CA LEU A 182 23.91 10.36 -16.36
C LEU A 182 25.10 11.23 -16.78
N ASP A 183 25.35 12.32 -16.05
CA ASP A 183 26.43 13.30 -16.30
C ASP A 183 26.47 13.82 -17.75
N GLY A 184 25.29 14.08 -18.31
CA GLY A 184 25.09 14.49 -19.70
C GLY A 184 25.18 13.36 -20.75
N VAL A 185 25.59 12.15 -20.35
CA VAL A 185 25.73 10.98 -21.22
C VAL A 185 24.47 10.12 -21.17
N ALA A 186 23.86 9.87 -22.34
CA ALA A 186 22.72 8.96 -22.47
C ALA A 186 23.08 7.53 -22.02
N GLN A 187 22.20 6.92 -21.24
CA GLN A 187 22.30 5.55 -20.75
C GLN A 187 21.16 4.70 -21.35
N PRO A 188 21.26 3.36 -21.33
CA PRO A 188 20.15 2.49 -21.70
C PRO A 188 18.93 2.70 -20.80
N ASP A 189 17.75 2.66 -21.41
CA ASP A 189 16.47 2.54 -20.69
C ASP A 189 16.43 1.24 -19.87
N PHE A 190 15.72 1.25 -18.75
CA PHE A 190 15.62 0.09 -17.85
C PHE A 190 14.23 -0.02 -17.22
N SER A 191 13.93 -1.20 -16.65
CA SER A 191 12.73 -1.41 -15.83
C SER A 191 13.09 -2.11 -14.53
N SER A 192 12.35 -1.82 -13.47
CA SER A 192 12.51 -2.41 -12.14
C SER A 192 11.15 -2.75 -11.54
N VAL A 193 11.07 -3.81 -10.74
CA VAL A 193 9.84 -4.19 -10.02
C VAL A 193 9.90 -3.62 -8.60
N GLY A 194 9.05 -2.64 -8.29
CA GLY A 194 8.89 -2.13 -6.94
C GLY A 194 7.89 -3.00 -6.15
N PRO A 195 8.28 -3.62 -5.02
CA PRO A 195 7.32 -4.20 -4.08
C PRO A 195 6.48 -3.10 -3.42
N PRO A 196 5.39 -3.49 -2.73
CA PRO A 196 4.69 -2.63 -1.78
C PRO A 196 5.64 -1.94 -0.79
N THR A 197 5.39 -0.67 -0.49
CA THR A 197 6.09 0.11 0.55
C THR A 197 5.10 0.59 1.65
N ALA A 198 5.61 1.34 2.63
CA ALA A 198 4.86 1.81 3.79
C ALA A 198 5.46 3.10 4.36
N GLY A 199 4.68 3.83 5.15
CA GLY A 199 5.16 5.06 5.77
C GLY A 199 4.12 5.83 6.57
N SER A 200 4.32 7.14 6.63
CA SER A 200 3.44 8.07 7.32
C SER A 200 2.77 9.04 6.35
N TYR A 201 1.64 9.63 6.75
CA TYR A 201 0.94 10.65 5.97
C TYR A 201 0.27 11.72 6.85
N LEU A 202 0.04 12.88 6.23
CA LEU A 202 -0.87 13.93 6.71
C LEU A 202 -1.86 14.22 5.58
N CYS A 203 -3.15 14.20 5.89
CA CYS A 203 -4.23 14.17 4.90
C CYS A 203 -5.33 15.16 5.25
N SER A 204 -5.91 15.78 4.22
CA SER A 204 -6.96 16.79 4.31
C SER A 204 -7.92 16.67 3.12
N ALA A 205 -8.88 17.59 3.02
CA ALA A 205 -9.81 17.62 1.88
C ALA A 205 -9.13 17.90 0.53
N SER A 206 -8.00 18.62 0.51
CA SER A 206 -7.36 19.12 -0.72
C SER A 206 -5.86 18.84 -0.84
N GLU A 207 -5.17 18.50 0.25
CA GLU A 207 -3.75 18.15 0.28
C GLU A 207 -3.50 16.82 1.01
N LEU A 208 -2.62 16.00 0.44
CA LEU A 208 -2.09 14.77 1.01
C LEU A 208 -0.56 14.82 0.95
N ARG A 209 0.10 14.82 2.10
CA ARG A 209 1.55 14.65 2.22
C ARG A 209 1.84 13.24 2.68
N MET A 210 2.66 12.50 1.94
CA MET A 210 3.12 11.16 2.30
C MET A 210 4.64 11.16 2.50
N THR A 211 5.13 10.28 3.36
CA THR A 211 6.57 10.06 3.59
C THR A 211 6.83 8.58 3.80
N ALA A 212 7.53 7.96 2.87
CA ALA A 212 8.11 6.62 3.03
C ALA A 212 9.56 6.72 3.52
N VAL A 213 10.03 5.68 4.20
CA VAL A 213 11.39 5.58 4.78
C VAL A 213 12.12 4.29 4.42
N ASP A 214 11.44 3.33 3.80
CA ASP A 214 11.98 2.02 3.41
C ASP A 214 11.50 1.68 1.98
N PRO A 215 12.39 1.36 1.02
CA PRO A 215 13.86 1.31 1.11
C PRO A 215 14.55 2.63 0.74
N VAL A 216 13.78 3.67 0.42
CA VAL A 216 14.30 5.01 0.07
C VAL A 216 13.51 6.06 0.85
N GLN A 217 14.21 7.01 1.48
CA GLN A 217 13.52 8.14 2.11
C GLN A 217 12.96 9.07 1.02
N VAL A 218 11.64 9.15 0.94
CA VAL A 218 10.92 9.99 -0.03
C VAL A 218 9.74 10.70 0.65
N THR A 219 9.65 12.01 0.44
CA THR A 219 8.49 12.84 0.79
C THR A 219 7.77 13.28 -0.49
N GLN A 220 6.46 13.10 -0.52
CA GLN A 220 5.59 13.53 -1.61
C GLN A 220 4.48 14.43 -1.07
N VAL A 221 4.05 15.41 -1.87
CA VAL A 221 2.86 16.23 -1.59
C VAL A 221 1.99 16.25 -2.84
N PHE A 222 0.74 15.84 -2.67
CA PHE A 222 -0.28 15.78 -3.71
C PHE A 222 -1.42 16.77 -3.45
N ARG A 223 -2.10 17.18 -4.52
CA ARG A 223 -3.34 17.97 -4.46
C ARG A 223 -4.50 17.28 -5.20
N LYS A 224 -5.71 17.52 -4.72
CA LYS A 224 -6.99 17.22 -5.40
C LYS A 224 -7.42 18.40 -6.28
#